data_AF-A0A8B9C1B1-F1
#
_entry.id   AF-A0A8B9C1B1-F1
#
_cell.length_a   1.000
_cell.length_b   1.000
_cell.length_c   1.000
_cell.angle_alpha   90.00
_cell.angle_beta   90.00
_cell.angle_gamma   90.00
#
_symmetry.space_group_name_H-M   'P 1'
#
loop_
_entity.id
_entity.type
_entity.pdbx_description
1 polymer ?
#
loop_
_entity_poly.entity_id
_entity_poly.type
_entity_poly.pdbx_seq_one_letter_code
_entity_poly.pdbx_strand_id
1 'polypeptide(L)'
;VEKQLKDALEKNQQWLLYDQQREAYVRGLIGRIFELEQRSEIVSQQQPKESNTEGHLPEEKQKYYDQLLLTAKSDLETERRTITQLRCELHEFQKKYEETQQEIMNLNDLLQSQQAVEMKALENENKIKGEKVQRLKQENESIKVQLREEKEKSEELLSQVQLLRKSLLKQQEEHTRIALLEQQKLQESGCVEPQGDLQAAFEEKMTVYDRSPSQKHSSLLDESFLECPRCKVQYPTSQHRELLAHIDFCTA
;
A
#
# COMPACT_ATOMS: atom_id res chain seq x y z
N VAL A 1 72.11 72.78 45.86
CA VAL A 1 71.69 72.85 47.28
C VAL A 1 70.54 73.82 47.48
N GLU A 2 70.65 75.11 47.14
CA GLU A 2 69.55 76.09 47.34
C GLU A 2 68.22 75.74 46.65
N LYS A 3 68.27 75.22 45.42
CA LYS A 3 67.05 74.81 44.67
C LYS A 3 66.30 73.66 45.36
N GLN A 4 67.03 72.72 45.97
CA GLN A 4 66.44 71.59 46.70
C GLN A 4 65.86 72.03 48.05
N LEU A 5 66.48 73.02 48.72
CA LEU A 5 65.94 73.62 49.94
C LEU A 5 64.64 74.38 49.67
N LYS A 6 64.55 75.14 48.57
CA LYS A 6 63.31 75.81 48.17
C LYS A 6 62.19 74.82 47.87
N ASP A 7 62.48 73.75 47.13
CA ASP A 7 61.52 72.68 46.83
C ASP A 7 61.07 71.94 48.10
N ALA A 8 61.98 71.68 49.04
CA ALA A 8 61.64 71.08 50.34
C ALA A 8 60.77 72.01 51.20
N LEU A 9 61.04 73.31 51.19
CA LEU A 9 60.24 74.31 51.92
C LEU A 9 58.82 74.40 51.33
N GLU A 10 58.70 74.42 50.01
CA GLU A 10 57.40 74.44 49.32
C GLU A 10 56.58 73.18 49.60
N LYS A 11 57.20 72.00 49.55
CA LYS A 11 56.54 70.75 49.93
C LYS A 11 56.11 70.73 51.39
N ASN A 12 56.93 71.24 52.31
CA ASN A 12 56.55 71.37 53.72
C ASN A 12 55.35 72.31 53.91
N GLN A 13 55.28 73.43 53.18
CA GLN A 13 54.09 74.30 53.20
C GLN A 13 52.85 73.59 52.67
N GLN A 14 52.97 72.83 51.58
CA GLN A 14 51.86 72.04 51.05
C GLN A 14 51.39 70.97 52.03
N TRP A 15 52.31 70.26 52.69
CA TRP A 15 51.97 69.29 53.73
C TRP A 15 51.27 69.94 54.92
N LEU A 16 51.71 71.12 55.37
CA LEU A 16 51.07 71.85 56.46
C LEU A 16 49.63 72.24 56.11
N LEU A 17 49.39 72.74 54.89
CA LEU A 17 48.05 73.09 54.43
C LEU A 17 47.14 71.86 54.35
N TYR A 18 47.66 70.74 53.81
CA TYR A 18 46.94 69.48 53.77
C TYR A 18 46.58 68.98 55.18
N ASP A 19 47.52 69.08 56.12
CA ASP A 19 47.34 68.67 57.51
C ASP A 19 46.24 69.49 58.19
N GLN A 20 46.28 70.81 58.05
CA GLN A 20 45.24 71.72 58.58
C GLN A 20 43.86 71.44 57.98
N GLN A 21 43.77 71.18 56.66
CA GLN A 21 42.52 70.85 56.01
C GLN A 21 41.97 69.49 56.48
N ARG A 22 42.84 68.49 56.59
CA ARG A 22 42.47 67.16 57.10
C ARG A 22 41.95 67.26 58.52
N GLU A 23 42.64 67.99 59.40
CA GLU A 23 42.19 68.20 60.77
C GLU A 23 40.85 68.95 60.82
N ALA A 24 40.65 69.99 60.01
CA ALA A 24 39.39 70.72 59.95
C ALA A 24 38.22 69.80 59.51
N TYR A 25 38.46 68.94 58.52
CA TYR A 25 37.47 67.96 58.05
C TYR A 25 37.14 66.92 59.13
N VAL A 26 38.14 66.36 59.81
CA VAL A 26 37.94 65.40 60.90
C VAL A 26 37.18 66.05 62.06
N ARG A 27 37.54 67.29 62.45
CA ARG A 27 36.79 68.06 63.45
C ARG A 27 35.32 68.25 63.04
N GLY A 28 35.06 68.53 61.76
CA GLY A 28 33.70 68.63 61.22
C GLY A 28 32.94 67.31 61.26
N LEU A 29 33.57 66.19 60.90
CA LEU A 29 32.94 64.87 60.99
C LEU A 29 32.62 64.49 62.42
N ILE A 30 33.54 64.72 63.37
CA ILE A 30 33.31 64.46 64.80
C ILE A 30 32.12 65.29 65.29
N GLY A 31 32.05 66.58 64.91
CA GLY A 31 30.89 67.43 65.22
C GLY A 31 29.59 66.87 64.65
N ARG A 32 29.60 66.39 63.41
CA ARG A 32 28.41 65.81 62.77
C ARG A 32 27.99 64.49 63.40
N ILE A 33 28.95 63.62 63.75
CA ILE A 33 28.69 62.37 64.46
C ILE A 33 28.04 62.70 65.81
N PHE A 34 28.61 63.65 66.57
CA PHE A 34 28.06 64.08 67.85
C PHE A 34 26.64 64.67 67.71
N GLU A 35 26.38 65.50 66.69
CA GLU A 35 25.01 66.00 66.41
C GLU A 35 24.02 64.86 66.12
N LEU A 36 24.44 63.86 65.35
CA LEU A 36 23.60 62.72 64.99
C LEU A 36 23.35 61.81 66.20
N GLU A 37 24.37 61.57 67.02
CA GLU A 37 24.25 60.83 68.28
C GLU A 37 23.30 61.55 69.23
N GLN A 38 23.47 62.85 69.43
CA GLN A 38 22.57 63.64 70.27
C GLN A 38 21.13 63.64 69.72
N ARG A 39 20.93 63.76 68.41
CA ARG A 39 19.60 63.64 67.81
C ARG A 39 19.00 62.24 68.02
N SER A 40 19.80 61.18 67.89
CA SER A 40 19.35 59.82 68.16
C SER A 40 18.97 59.63 69.63
N GLU A 41 19.73 60.22 70.54
CA GLU A 41 19.51 60.15 71.98
C GLU A 41 18.30 60.99 72.40
N ILE A 42 18.11 62.17 71.81
CA ILE A 42 16.90 62.98 71.95
C ILE A 42 15.69 62.26 71.34
N VAL A 43 15.80 61.62 70.18
CA VAL A 43 14.71 60.80 69.59
C VAL A 43 14.38 59.61 70.48
N SER A 44 15.39 59.02 71.14
CA SER A 44 15.19 57.95 72.12
C SER A 44 14.59 58.44 73.46
N GLN A 45 14.84 59.70 73.87
CA GLN A 45 14.36 60.29 75.13
C GLN A 45 13.05 61.09 74.97
N GLN A 46 12.74 61.57 73.76
CA GLN A 46 11.50 62.25 73.38
C GLN A 46 10.42 61.27 72.90
N GLN A 47 10.59 59.96 73.09
CA GLN A 47 9.39 59.15 73.28
C GLN A 47 8.63 59.74 74.48
N PRO A 48 7.46 60.35 74.26
CA PRO A 48 6.64 60.78 75.37
C PRO A 48 6.22 59.50 76.11
N LYS A 49 6.01 59.61 77.41
CA LYS A 49 5.07 58.73 78.09
C LYS A 49 3.68 58.91 77.45
N GLU A 50 3.41 58.24 76.34
CA GLU A 50 2.05 57.83 75.99
C GLU A 50 1.75 56.56 76.77
N SER A 51 1.66 56.74 78.09
CA SER A 51 0.98 55.80 78.98
C SER A 51 -0.50 55.77 78.62
N ASN A 52 -0.82 55.04 77.54
CA ASN A 52 -1.98 54.17 77.33
C ASN A 52 -2.26 53.82 75.84
N THR A 53 -1.34 54.07 74.90
CA THR A 53 -1.51 53.65 73.49
C THR A 53 -0.28 53.09 72.77
N GLU A 54 0.94 53.22 73.30
CA GLU A 54 2.17 52.79 72.62
C GLU A 54 2.45 51.27 72.62
N GLY A 55 1.74 50.48 73.43
CA GLY A 55 1.79 49.01 73.31
C GLY A 55 1.19 48.50 72.00
N HIS A 56 0.34 49.31 71.36
CA HIS A 56 -0.45 48.90 70.20
C HIS A 56 0.33 49.00 68.87
N LEU A 57 1.23 49.98 68.71
CA LEU A 57 1.95 50.24 67.44
C LEU A 57 3.01 49.19 67.06
N PRO A 58 3.88 48.70 67.97
CA PRO A 58 4.80 47.60 67.67
C PRO A 58 4.06 46.29 67.41
N GLU A 59 2.95 46.07 68.13
CA GLU A 59 2.14 44.86 68.03
C GLU A 59 1.30 44.83 66.74
N GLU A 60 0.76 45.97 66.30
CA GLU A 60 0.10 46.13 64.99
C GLU A 60 1.08 45.90 63.83
N LYS A 61 2.28 46.46 63.92
CA LYS A 61 3.33 46.25 62.90
C LYS A 61 3.76 44.78 62.86
N GLN A 62 3.87 44.12 64.02
CA GLN A 62 4.15 42.70 64.10
C GLN A 62 3.01 41.86 63.51
N LYS A 63 1.75 42.14 63.86
CA LYS A 63 0.56 41.50 63.26
C LYS A 63 0.52 41.66 61.75
N TYR A 64 0.90 42.82 61.21
CA TYR A 64 0.99 43.05 59.77
C TYR A 64 2.03 42.13 59.10
N TYR A 65 3.23 42.03 59.67
CA TYR A 65 4.26 41.13 59.12
C TYR A 65 3.91 39.65 59.28
N ASP A 66 3.32 39.27 60.42
CA ASP A 66 2.86 37.90 60.65
C ASP A 66 1.76 37.52 59.66
N GLN A 67 0.82 38.44 59.39
CA GLN A 67 -0.22 38.26 58.38
C GLN A 67 0.37 38.16 56.97
N LEU A 68 1.34 39.01 56.61
CA LEU A 68 2.02 38.95 55.30
C LEU A 68 2.78 37.62 55.12
N LEU A 69 3.48 37.17 56.15
CA LEU A 69 4.18 35.89 56.17
C LEU A 69 3.19 34.71 56.06
N LEU A 70 2.05 34.79 56.73
CA LEU A 70 1.01 33.77 56.65
C LEU A 70 0.44 33.67 55.23
N THR A 71 0.11 34.82 54.62
CA THR A 71 -0.37 34.87 53.23
C THR A 71 0.68 34.30 52.27
N ALA A 72 1.94 34.75 52.37
CA ALA A 72 3.02 34.26 51.51
C ALA A 72 3.26 32.75 51.67
N LYS A 73 3.12 32.19 52.89
CA LYS A 73 3.20 30.75 53.13
C LYS A 73 2.04 30.01 52.48
N SER A 74 0.81 30.51 52.63
CA SER A 74 -0.38 29.93 52.00
C SER A 74 -0.24 29.91 50.48
N ASP A 75 0.17 31.04 49.88
CA ASP A 75 0.35 31.18 48.43
C ASP A 75 1.45 30.25 47.92
N LEU A 76 2.58 30.17 48.63
CA LEU A 76 3.65 29.22 48.29
C LEU A 76 3.14 27.77 48.33
N GLU A 77 2.27 27.44 49.28
CA GLU A 77 1.72 26.10 49.38
C GLU A 77 0.70 25.79 48.29
N THR A 78 -0.11 26.76 47.88
CA THR A 78 -0.99 26.62 46.71
C THR A 78 -0.17 26.43 45.44
N GLU A 79 0.88 27.22 45.22
CA GLU A 79 1.79 27.05 44.08
C GLU A 79 2.45 25.67 44.08
N ARG A 80 2.90 25.18 45.24
CA ARG A 80 3.47 23.83 45.36
C ARG A 80 2.47 22.74 44.97
N ARG A 81 1.21 22.87 45.35
CA ARG A 81 0.15 21.93 44.96
C ARG A 81 -0.10 21.99 43.45
N THR A 82 -0.22 23.19 42.87
CA THR A 82 -0.38 23.38 41.42
C THR A 82 0.79 22.80 40.63
N ILE A 83 2.03 23.06 41.06
CA ILE A 83 3.23 22.49 40.42
C ILE A 83 3.20 20.97 40.48
N THR A 84 2.79 20.39 41.61
CA THR A 84 2.71 18.93 41.76
C THR A 84 1.66 18.34 40.81
N GLN A 85 0.49 18.98 40.72
CA GLN A 85 -0.57 18.57 39.81
C GLN A 85 -0.12 18.64 38.33
N LEU A 86 0.45 19.77 37.91
CA LEU A 86 0.95 19.93 36.54
C LEU A 86 2.06 18.93 36.19
N ARG A 87 2.90 18.56 37.16
CA ARG A 87 3.91 17.49 36.97
C ARG A 87 3.26 16.13 36.74
N CYS A 88 2.20 15.80 37.47
CA CYS A 88 1.44 14.57 37.24
C CYS A 88 0.78 14.56 35.87
N GLU A 89 0.12 15.67 35.48
CA GLU A 89 -0.52 15.81 34.17
C GLU A 89 0.52 15.69 33.03
N LEU A 90 1.67 16.36 33.15
CA LEU A 90 2.74 16.27 32.16
C LEU A 90 3.27 14.84 32.02
N HIS A 91 3.45 14.13 33.14
CA HIS A 91 3.86 12.73 33.12
C HIS A 91 2.81 11.82 32.44
N GLU A 92 1.52 12.05 32.68
CA GLU A 92 0.45 11.31 31.98
C GLU A 92 0.44 11.58 30.47
N PHE A 93 0.61 12.83 30.06
CA PHE A 93 0.72 13.18 28.64
C PHE A 93 1.95 12.55 27.99
N GLN A 94 3.09 12.57 28.68
CA GLN A 94 4.31 11.93 28.19
C GLN A 94 4.10 10.42 27.98
N LYS A 95 3.50 9.73 28.96
CA LYS A 95 3.18 8.30 28.85
C LYS A 95 2.27 8.02 27.66
N LYS A 96 1.20 8.80 27.48
CA LYS A 96 0.28 8.65 26.34
C LYS A 96 0.99 8.89 25.01
N TYR A 97 1.88 9.87 24.94
CA TYR A 97 2.67 10.13 23.74
C TYR A 97 3.57 8.94 23.40
N GLU A 98 4.29 8.39 24.38
CA GLU A 98 5.14 7.21 24.20
C GLU A 98 4.33 5.98 23.75
N GLU A 99 3.15 5.74 24.33
CA GLU A 99 2.23 4.68 23.92
C GLU A 99 1.78 4.85 22.46
N THR A 100 1.31 6.05 22.09
CA THR A 100 0.90 6.32 20.69
C THR A 100 2.06 6.21 19.70
N GLN A 101 3.27 6.61 20.10
CA GLN A 101 4.46 6.47 19.28
C GLN A 101 4.78 4.99 19.03
N GLN A 102 4.68 4.14 20.07
CA GLN A 102 4.87 2.70 19.93
C GLN A 102 3.79 2.05 19.05
N GLU A 103 2.53 2.46 19.19
CA GLU A 103 1.45 2.00 18.32
C GLU A 103 1.70 2.33 16.85
N ILE A 104 2.15 3.56 16.56
CA ILE A 104 2.52 3.97 15.20
C ILE A 104 3.66 3.08 14.65
N MET A 105 4.69 2.80 15.45
CA MET A 105 5.78 1.90 15.05
C MET A 105 5.27 0.50 14.73
N ASN A 106 4.45 -0.08 15.62
CA ASN A 106 3.89 -1.41 15.44
C ASN A 106 3.00 -1.51 14.19
N LEU A 107 2.17 -0.49 13.94
CA LEU A 107 1.31 -0.43 12.75
C LEU A 107 2.13 -0.27 11.47
N ASN A 108 3.21 0.51 11.51
CA ASN A 108 4.11 0.66 10.38
C ASN A 108 4.83 -0.65 10.04
N ASP A 109 5.32 -1.38 11.06
CA ASP A 109 5.94 -2.70 10.86
C ASP A 109 4.94 -3.71 10.28
N LEU A 110 3.71 -3.70 10.77
CA LEU A 110 2.64 -4.54 10.25
C LEU A 110 2.33 -4.19 8.78
N LEU A 111 2.22 -2.91 8.44
CA LEU A 111 1.97 -2.45 7.08
C LEU A 111 3.08 -2.86 6.13
N GLN A 112 4.35 -2.71 6.53
CA GLN A 112 5.50 -3.14 5.74
C GLN A 112 5.49 -4.66 5.52
N SER A 113 5.17 -5.43 6.56
CA SER A 113 5.05 -6.89 6.45
C SER A 113 3.94 -7.30 5.48
N GLN A 114 2.80 -6.62 5.52
CA GLN A 114 1.67 -6.87 4.62
C GLN A 114 2.01 -6.54 3.17
N GLN A 115 2.62 -5.38 2.92
CA GLN A 115 3.08 -4.99 1.60
C GLN A 115 4.09 -6.00 1.03
N ALA A 116 5.01 -6.51 1.84
CA ALA A 116 5.98 -7.52 1.42
C ALA A 116 5.30 -8.85 1.04
N VAL A 117 4.25 -9.25 1.76
CA VAL A 117 3.46 -10.46 1.43
C VAL A 117 2.69 -10.25 0.12
N GLU A 118 2.03 -9.09 -0.05
CA GLU A 118 1.29 -8.76 -1.25
C GLU A 118 2.18 -8.70 -2.49
N MET A 119 3.35 -8.06 -2.39
CA MET A 119 4.32 -8.02 -3.50
C MET A 119 4.79 -9.43 -3.89
N LYS A 120 5.10 -10.29 -2.91
CA LYS A 120 5.50 -11.69 -3.19
C LYS A 120 4.37 -12.48 -3.85
N ALA A 121 3.12 -12.26 -3.43
CA ALA A 121 1.96 -12.91 -4.03
C ALA A 121 1.78 -12.50 -5.50
N LEU A 122 1.87 -11.20 -5.80
CA LEU A 122 1.80 -10.66 -7.15
C LEU A 122 2.95 -11.15 -8.04
N GLU A 123 4.17 -11.21 -7.49
CA GLU A 123 5.34 -11.74 -8.21
C GLU A 123 5.13 -13.22 -8.59
N ASN A 124 4.65 -14.04 -7.66
CA ASN A 124 4.33 -15.44 -7.92
C ASN A 124 3.20 -15.60 -8.95
N GLU A 125 2.14 -14.80 -8.85
CA GLU A 125 1.05 -14.82 -9.82
C GLU A 125 1.53 -14.43 -11.23
N ASN A 126 2.36 -13.39 -11.34
CA ASN A 126 2.96 -12.96 -12.60
C ASN A 126 3.88 -14.04 -13.18
N LYS A 127 4.66 -14.74 -12.35
CA LYS A 127 5.48 -15.86 -12.78
C LYS A 127 4.63 -17.00 -13.36
N ILE A 128 3.57 -17.41 -12.67
CA ILE A 128 2.65 -18.46 -13.14
C ILE A 128 1.97 -18.05 -14.46
N LYS A 129 1.52 -16.79 -14.55
CA LYS A 129 0.94 -16.25 -15.79
C LYS A 129 1.96 -16.26 -16.93
N GLY A 130 3.20 -15.87 -16.67
CA GLY A 130 4.29 -15.91 -17.64
C GLY A 130 4.56 -17.32 -18.18
N GLU A 131 4.65 -18.31 -17.28
CA GLU A 131 4.81 -19.73 -17.67
C GLU A 131 3.63 -20.24 -18.49
N LYS A 132 2.39 -19.86 -18.14
CA LYS A 132 1.18 -20.21 -18.90
C LYS A 132 1.20 -19.60 -20.30
N VAL A 133 1.58 -18.34 -20.42
CA VAL A 133 1.73 -17.65 -21.72
C VAL A 133 2.78 -18.36 -22.57
N GLN A 134 3.90 -18.77 -21.99
CA GLN A 134 4.95 -19.50 -22.70
C GLN A 134 4.46 -20.86 -23.21
N ARG A 135 3.75 -21.64 -22.39
CA ARG A 135 3.16 -22.93 -22.81
C ARG A 135 2.17 -22.74 -23.97
N LEU A 136 1.23 -21.81 -23.82
CA LEU A 136 0.24 -21.52 -24.87
C LEU A 136 0.91 -21.03 -26.16
N LYS A 137 2.02 -20.30 -26.07
CA LYS A 137 2.79 -19.88 -27.25
C LYS A 137 3.40 -21.09 -27.96
N GLN A 138 3.99 -22.03 -27.22
CA GLN A 138 4.56 -23.25 -27.79
C GLN A 138 3.48 -24.13 -28.43
N GLU A 139 2.33 -24.32 -27.76
CA GLU A 139 1.18 -25.05 -28.32
C GLU A 139 0.66 -24.40 -29.60
N ASN A 140 0.51 -23.07 -29.63
CA ASN A 140 0.10 -22.36 -30.83
C ASN A 140 1.09 -22.56 -32.00
N GLU A 141 2.40 -22.50 -31.75
CA GLU A 141 3.39 -22.76 -32.80
C GLU A 141 3.35 -24.21 -33.29
N SER A 142 3.15 -25.18 -32.38
CA SER A 142 2.97 -26.59 -32.75
C SER A 142 1.72 -26.80 -33.62
N ILE A 143 0.58 -26.24 -33.23
CA ILE A 143 -0.67 -26.31 -34.01
C ILE A 143 -0.51 -25.65 -35.39
N LYS A 144 0.20 -24.52 -35.47
CA LYS A 144 0.48 -23.87 -36.77
C LYS A 144 1.32 -24.76 -37.69
N VAL A 145 2.30 -25.50 -37.15
CA VAL A 145 3.09 -26.45 -37.93
C VAL A 145 2.20 -27.58 -38.44
N GLN A 146 1.43 -28.22 -37.56
CA GLN A 146 0.50 -29.30 -37.92
C GLN A 146 -0.51 -28.85 -38.99
N LEU A 147 -1.04 -27.63 -38.87
CA LEU A 147 -1.96 -27.06 -39.84
C LEU A 147 -1.31 -26.89 -41.22
N ARG A 148 -0.02 -26.52 -41.30
CA ARG A 148 0.70 -26.43 -42.58
C ARG A 148 0.90 -27.80 -43.19
N GLU A 149 1.30 -28.78 -42.39
CA GLU A 149 1.48 -30.16 -42.86
C GLU A 149 0.18 -30.78 -43.38
N GLU A 150 -0.95 -30.59 -42.67
CA GLU A 150 -2.24 -31.08 -43.13
C GLU A 150 -2.74 -30.35 -44.39
N LYS A 151 -2.41 -29.06 -44.55
CA LYS A 151 -2.68 -28.34 -45.80
C LYS A 151 -1.89 -28.91 -46.97
N GLU A 152 -0.59 -29.17 -46.78
CA GLU A 152 0.26 -29.76 -47.81
C GLU A 152 -0.23 -31.16 -48.20
N LYS A 153 -0.54 -32.02 -47.23
CA LYS A 153 -1.15 -33.34 -47.47
C LYS A 153 -2.47 -33.23 -48.22
N SER A 154 -3.33 -32.26 -47.86
CA SER A 154 -4.61 -32.03 -48.53
C SER A 154 -4.41 -31.59 -49.99
N GLU A 155 -3.42 -30.74 -50.27
CA GLU A 155 -3.08 -30.30 -51.63
C GLU A 155 -2.51 -31.45 -52.48
N GLU A 156 -1.69 -32.32 -51.88
CA GLU A 156 -1.17 -33.52 -52.53
C GLU A 156 -2.30 -34.50 -52.88
N LEU A 157 -3.19 -34.81 -51.92
CA LEU A 157 -4.34 -35.67 -52.15
C LEU A 157 -5.25 -35.10 -53.25
N LEU A 158 -5.49 -33.79 -53.26
CA LEU A 158 -6.27 -33.12 -54.30
C LEU A 158 -5.64 -33.32 -55.68
N SER A 159 -4.31 -33.19 -55.78
CA SER A 159 -3.56 -33.42 -57.01
C SER A 159 -3.68 -34.88 -57.49
N GLN A 160 -3.58 -35.85 -56.57
CA GLN A 160 -3.77 -37.27 -56.89
C GLN A 160 -5.20 -37.55 -57.38
N VAL A 161 -6.24 -37.02 -56.71
CA VAL A 161 -7.63 -37.17 -57.14
C VAL A 161 -7.86 -36.56 -58.52
N GLN A 162 -7.26 -35.40 -58.82
CA GLN A 162 -7.35 -34.79 -60.14
C GLN A 162 -6.70 -35.66 -61.23
N LEU A 163 -5.55 -36.26 -60.96
CA LEU A 163 -4.89 -37.18 -61.89
C LEU A 163 -5.74 -38.43 -62.14
N LEU A 164 -6.29 -39.04 -61.09
CA LEU A 164 -7.18 -40.19 -61.20
C LEU A 164 -8.44 -39.87 -62.02
N ARG A 165 -9.07 -38.71 -61.79
CA ARG A 165 -10.22 -38.25 -62.59
C ARG A 165 -9.87 -38.11 -64.07
N LYS A 166 -8.71 -37.52 -64.39
CA LYS A 166 -8.24 -37.39 -65.79
C LYS A 166 -7.97 -38.76 -66.42
N SER A 167 -7.37 -39.68 -65.69
CA SER A 167 -7.12 -41.05 -66.17
C SER A 167 -8.42 -41.81 -66.40
N LEU A 168 -9.38 -41.68 -65.49
CA LEU A 168 -10.69 -42.32 -65.61
C LEU A 168 -11.46 -41.83 -66.84
N LEU A 169 -11.43 -40.53 -67.11
CA LEU A 169 -12.02 -39.95 -68.33
C LEU A 169 -11.40 -40.55 -69.60
N LYS A 170 -10.06 -40.64 -69.67
CA LYS A 170 -9.36 -41.26 -70.81
C LYS A 170 -9.74 -42.73 -70.99
N GLN A 171 -9.79 -43.49 -69.90
CA GLN A 171 -10.22 -44.89 -69.94
C GLN A 171 -11.67 -45.02 -70.42
N GLN A 172 -12.56 -44.12 -70.00
CA GLN A 172 -13.94 -44.09 -70.48
C GLN A 172 -14.03 -43.77 -71.99
N GLU A 173 -13.23 -42.82 -72.49
CA GLU A 173 -13.10 -42.54 -73.93
C GLU A 173 -12.58 -43.76 -74.70
N GLU A 174 -11.57 -44.45 -74.19
CA GLU A 174 -11.00 -45.67 -74.78
C GLU A 174 -12.03 -46.82 -74.80
N HIS A 175 -12.73 -47.07 -73.69
CA HIS A 175 -13.80 -48.07 -73.62
C HIS A 175 -14.91 -47.76 -74.63
N THR A 176 -15.30 -46.49 -74.77
CA THR A 176 -16.30 -46.07 -75.76
C THR A 176 -15.82 -46.35 -77.18
N ARG A 177 -14.53 -46.08 -77.46
CA ARG A 177 -13.92 -46.37 -78.77
C ARG A 177 -13.86 -47.87 -79.07
N ILE A 178 -13.49 -48.69 -78.08
CA ILE A 178 -13.46 -50.15 -78.20
C ILE A 178 -14.86 -50.68 -78.49
N ALA A 179 -15.87 -50.25 -77.73
CA ALA A 179 -17.27 -50.67 -77.92
C ALA A 179 -17.79 -50.34 -79.34
N LEU A 180 -17.42 -49.18 -79.89
CA LEU A 180 -17.75 -48.82 -81.28
C LEU A 180 -17.05 -49.73 -82.31
N LEU A 181 -15.77 -50.05 -82.09
CA LEU A 181 -15.02 -50.96 -82.98
C LEU A 181 -15.55 -52.40 -82.92
N GLU A 182 -15.91 -52.89 -81.72
CA GLU A 182 -16.54 -54.19 -81.54
C GLU A 182 -17.90 -54.26 -82.26
N GLN A 183 -18.72 -53.21 -82.18
CA GLN A 183 -19.98 -53.11 -82.89
C GLN A 183 -19.79 -53.15 -84.43
N GLN A 184 -18.79 -52.46 -84.96
CA GLN A 184 -18.44 -52.52 -86.39
C GLN A 184 -17.98 -53.93 -86.79
N LYS A 185 -17.16 -54.57 -85.97
CA LYS A 185 -16.70 -55.95 -86.23
C LYS A 185 -17.85 -56.95 -86.21
N LEU A 186 -18.82 -56.78 -85.32
CA LEU A 186 -20.07 -57.55 -85.26
C LEU A 186 -21.00 -57.27 -86.46
N GLN A 187 -20.92 -56.10 -87.10
CA GLN A 187 -21.60 -55.81 -88.36
C GLN A 187 -20.90 -56.42 -89.59
N GLU A 188 -19.57 -56.49 -89.58
CA GLU A 188 -18.76 -57.08 -90.68
C GLU A 188 -18.72 -58.61 -90.64
N SER A 189 -18.81 -59.23 -89.46
CA SER A 189 -18.98 -60.67 -89.31
C SER A 189 -20.46 -60.97 -89.11
N GLY A 190 -21.17 -61.43 -90.14
CA GLY A 190 -22.58 -61.82 -90.04
C GLY A 190 -22.80 -63.02 -89.12
N CYS A 191 -22.78 -62.82 -87.81
CA CYS A 191 -23.13 -63.84 -86.83
C CYS A 191 -23.83 -63.19 -85.62
N VAL A 192 -25.08 -63.60 -85.42
CA VAL A 192 -25.94 -63.26 -84.29
C VAL A 192 -25.55 -64.17 -83.12
N GLU A 193 -25.14 -63.61 -81.99
CA GLU A 193 -25.42 -64.22 -80.67
C GLU A 193 -25.38 -63.17 -79.54
N PRO A 194 -26.24 -63.28 -78.51
CA PRO A 194 -26.42 -62.24 -77.50
C PRO A 194 -25.54 -62.51 -76.26
N GLN A 195 -24.57 -61.64 -76.00
CA GLN A 195 -23.73 -61.71 -74.79
C GLN A 195 -24.24 -60.77 -73.70
N GLY A 196 -25.38 -61.12 -73.12
CA GLY A 196 -25.91 -60.50 -71.90
C GLY A 196 -25.46 -61.28 -70.68
N ASP A 197 -24.21 -61.11 -70.22
CA ASP A 197 -23.80 -61.66 -68.92
C ASP A 197 -22.54 -61.06 -68.27
N LEU A 198 -21.92 -60.01 -68.84
CA LEU A 198 -20.76 -59.36 -68.19
C LEU A 198 -21.11 -58.12 -67.34
N GLN A 199 -22.32 -57.60 -67.46
CA GLN A 199 -22.71 -56.37 -66.76
C GLN A 199 -23.11 -56.63 -65.30
N ALA A 200 -23.67 -57.81 -65.00
CA ALA A 200 -24.07 -58.19 -63.65
C ALA A 200 -22.89 -58.36 -62.68
N ALA A 201 -21.73 -58.83 -63.17
CA ALA A 201 -20.55 -59.05 -62.34
C ALA A 201 -19.87 -57.75 -61.87
N PHE A 202 -20.13 -56.62 -62.53
CA PHE A 202 -19.54 -55.33 -62.18
C PHE A 202 -20.38 -54.56 -61.14
N GLU A 203 -21.71 -54.70 -61.19
CA GLU A 203 -22.64 -54.09 -60.21
C GLU A 203 -22.64 -54.80 -58.84
N GLU A 204 -22.38 -56.12 -58.83
CA GLU A 204 -22.31 -56.90 -57.58
C GLU A 204 -21.11 -56.53 -56.70
N LYS A 205 -20.05 -55.91 -57.26
CA LYS A 205 -18.86 -55.50 -56.49
C LYS A 205 -18.88 -54.07 -55.94
N MET A 206 -19.78 -53.20 -56.43
CA MET A 206 -19.89 -51.81 -55.95
C MET A 206 -20.83 -51.64 -54.75
N THR A 207 -21.62 -52.66 -54.42
CA THR A 207 -22.63 -52.59 -53.34
C THR A 207 -22.19 -53.23 -52.01
N VAL A 208 -21.02 -53.87 -51.96
CA VAL A 208 -20.55 -54.62 -50.78
C VAL A 208 -19.89 -53.73 -49.70
N TYR A 209 -19.51 -52.49 -50.02
CA TYR A 209 -18.76 -51.63 -49.08
C TYR A 209 -19.51 -50.40 -48.54
N ASP A 210 -20.83 -50.26 -48.81
CA ASP A 210 -21.63 -49.17 -48.24
C ASP A 210 -22.76 -49.67 -47.35
N ARG A 211 -22.39 -50.48 -46.34
CA ARG A 211 -23.22 -50.70 -45.16
C ARG A 211 -22.42 -50.36 -43.91
N SER A 212 -22.08 -49.09 -43.77
CA SER A 212 -21.90 -48.51 -42.45
C SER A 212 -23.30 -48.28 -41.87
N PRO A 213 -23.66 -48.81 -40.69
CA PRO A 213 -24.86 -48.36 -40.00
C PRO A 213 -24.69 -46.86 -39.81
N SER A 214 -25.68 -46.06 -40.19
CA SER A 214 -25.75 -44.66 -39.80
C SER A 214 -25.73 -44.61 -38.27
N GLN A 215 -24.52 -44.46 -37.73
CA GLN A 215 -24.26 -44.24 -36.34
C GLN A 215 -24.85 -42.87 -36.08
N LYS A 216 -26.12 -42.86 -35.64
CA LYS A 216 -26.70 -41.70 -34.99
C LYS A 216 -25.66 -41.27 -33.97
N HIS A 217 -25.00 -40.15 -34.23
CA HIS A 217 -24.13 -39.54 -33.25
C HIS A 217 -25.01 -39.30 -32.03
N SER A 218 -24.95 -40.20 -31.06
CA SER A 218 -25.41 -39.93 -29.71
C SER A 218 -24.53 -38.78 -29.26
N SER A 219 -25.06 -37.58 -29.38
CA SER A 219 -24.39 -36.37 -28.93
C SER A 219 -24.03 -36.61 -27.47
N LEU A 220 -22.75 -36.66 -27.13
CA LEU A 220 -22.26 -36.95 -25.77
C LEU A 220 -22.81 -35.98 -24.71
N LEU A 221 -23.45 -34.89 -25.14
CA LEU A 221 -24.14 -33.90 -24.32
C LEU A 221 -25.58 -34.31 -23.94
N ASP A 222 -26.08 -35.44 -24.45
CA ASP A 222 -27.42 -35.95 -24.12
C ASP A 222 -27.46 -36.80 -22.84
N GLU A 223 -26.29 -37.15 -22.28
CA GLU A 223 -26.17 -37.91 -21.03
C GLU A 223 -25.67 -37.09 -19.82
N SER A 224 -25.33 -35.80 -20.02
CA SER A 224 -24.91 -34.91 -18.92
C SER A 224 -26.03 -33.97 -18.49
N PHE A 225 -26.26 -33.86 -17.18
CA PHE A 225 -27.25 -32.95 -16.59
C PHE A 225 -26.56 -31.77 -15.91
N LEU A 226 -27.11 -30.58 -16.10
CA LEU A 226 -26.75 -29.35 -15.41
C LEU A 226 -27.81 -29.04 -14.36
N GLU A 227 -27.37 -28.56 -13.21
CA GLU A 227 -28.27 -28.23 -12.10
C GLU A 227 -28.40 -26.73 -11.92
N CYS A 228 -29.62 -26.29 -11.63
CA CYS A 228 -29.82 -24.95 -11.09
C CYS A 228 -29.14 -24.86 -9.71
N PRO A 229 -28.21 -23.91 -9.49
CA PRO A 229 -27.50 -23.79 -8.22
C PRO A 229 -28.44 -23.47 -7.04
N ARG A 230 -29.64 -22.94 -7.32
CA ARG A 230 -30.62 -22.51 -6.32
C ARG A 230 -31.59 -23.62 -5.92
N CYS A 231 -32.37 -24.15 -6.86
CA CYS A 231 -33.43 -25.14 -6.58
C CYS A 231 -33.05 -26.60 -6.89
N LYS A 232 -31.83 -26.86 -7.40
CA LYS A 232 -31.32 -28.19 -7.77
C LYS A 232 -32.10 -28.94 -8.84
N VAL A 233 -33.00 -28.26 -9.56
CA VAL A 233 -33.68 -28.85 -10.72
C VAL A 233 -32.62 -29.17 -11.79
N GLN A 234 -32.68 -30.39 -12.32
CA GLN A 234 -31.78 -30.92 -13.33
C GLN A 234 -32.32 -30.65 -14.73
N TYR A 235 -31.42 -30.22 -15.61
CA TYR A 235 -31.69 -29.97 -17.02
C TYR A 235 -30.66 -30.73 -17.87
N PRO A 236 -31.08 -31.41 -18.96
CA PRO A 236 -30.14 -31.97 -19.92
C PRO A 236 -29.22 -30.88 -20.48
N THR A 237 -27.94 -31.20 -20.73
CA THR A 237 -26.98 -30.23 -21.28
C THR A 237 -27.40 -29.73 -22.66
N SER A 238 -28.12 -30.57 -23.43
CA SER A 238 -28.78 -30.20 -24.67
C SER A 238 -29.81 -29.05 -24.52
N GLN A 239 -30.35 -28.83 -23.32
CA GLN A 239 -31.34 -27.79 -22.97
C GLN A 239 -30.78 -26.66 -22.08
N HIS A 240 -29.47 -26.37 -22.15
CA HIS A 240 -28.84 -25.33 -21.30
C HIS A 240 -29.52 -23.94 -21.38
N ARG A 241 -30.15 -23.58 -22.51
CA ARG A 241 -30.87 -22.31 -22.64
C ARG A 241 -32.11 -22.23 -21.74
N GLU A 242 -32.79 -23.36 -21.53
CA GLU A 242 -33.95 -23.44 -20.65
C GLU A 242 -33.53 -23.32 -19.18
N LEU A 243 -32.39 -23.92 -18.81
CA LEU A 243 -31.77 -23.72 -17.50
C LEU A 243 -31.41 -22.25 -17.25
N LEU A 244 -30.83 -21.54 -18.22
CA LEU A 244 -30.49 -20.11 -18.07
C LEU A 244 -31.75 -19.26 -17.85
N ALA A 245 -32.78 -19.47 -18.66
CA ALA A 245 -34.06 -18.80 -18.47
C ALA A 245 -34.68 -19.13 -17.10
N HIS A 246 -34.57 -20.38 -16.65
CA HIS A 246 -35.01 -20.78 -15.31
C HIS A 246 -34.24 -20.05 -14.20
N ILE A 247 -32.91 -19.92 -14.31
CA ILE A 247 -32.07 -19.24 -13.31
C ILE A 247 -32.48 -17.77 -13.16
N ASP A 248 -32.88 -17.10 -14.24
CA ASP A 248 -33.29 -15.68 -14.22
C ASP A 248 -34.56 -15.43 -13.37
N PHE A 249 -35.47 -16.40 -13.30
CA PHE A 249 -36.72 -16.30 -12.52
C PHE A 249 -36.71 -17.11 -11.22
N CYS A 250 -35.67 -17.89 -10.95
CA CYS A 250 -35.58 -18.74 -9.77
C CYS A 250 -35.25 -17.91 -8.52
N THR A 251 -36.28 -17.53 -7.75
CA THR A 251 -36.15 -16.85 -6.45
C THR A 251 -36.52 -17.78 -5.29
N ALA A 252 -35.48 -18.23 -4.58
CA ALA A 252 -35.45 -18.99 -3.32
C ALA A 252 -36.22 -20.32 -3.29
#